data_AF-A0A9X8YLS4-F1
#
_entry.id   AF-A0A9X8YLS4-F1
#
_cell.length_a   1.000
_cell.length_b   1.000
_cell.length_c   1.000
_cell.angle_alpha   90.00
_cell.angle_beta   90.00
_cell.angle_gamma   90.00
#
_symmetry.space_group_name_H-M   'P 1'
#
loop_
_entity.id
_entity.type
_entity.pdbx_description
1 polymer ?
#
loop_
_entity_poly.entity_id
_entity_poly.type
_entity_poly.pdbx_seq_one_letter_code
_entity_poly.pdbx_strand_id
1 'polypeptide(L)'
;TRINLILQDEKETFNRLRLILLLILGFAERNPGLTRIMTGHALMFEQDRLQGRINQLFERIEAQLRQVLKERKLREGKGFIVDETLLASQLLAFCEGMLSRYVRSEFRYRPTQEFDARWPLLAAQLQ
;
A
#
# COMPACT_ATOMS: atom_id res chain seq x y z
N THR A 1 5.75 1.29 -14.20
CA THR A 1 4.76 1.82 -13.23
C THR A 1 5.45 2.82 -12.31
N ARG A 2 4.74 3.68 -11.57
CA ARG A 2 5.38 4.59 -10.59
C ARG A 2 6.15 3.83 -9.50
N ILE A 3 5.68 2.65 -9.11
CA ILE A 3 6.40 1.76 -8.18
C ILE A 3 7.77 1.37 -8.77
N ASN A 4 7.85 0.99 -10.05
CA ASN A 4 9.14 0.64 -10.65
C ASN A 4 10.15 1.79 -10.64
N LEU A 5 9.69 3.04 -10.75
CA LEU A 5 10.56 4.22 -10.63
C LEU A 5 11.12 4.35 -9.21
N ILE A 6 10.28 4.16 -8.18
CA ILE A 6 10.73 4.11 -6.77
C ILE A 6 11.79 3.02 -6.59
N LEU A 7 11.60 1.84 -7.20
CA LEU A 7 12.57 0.74 -7.14
C LEU A 7 13.86 1.03 -7.91
N GLN A 8 13.87 1.98 -8.84
CA GLN A 8 15.08 2.39 -9.54
C GLN A 8 15.85 3.43 -8.72
N ASP A 9 15.14 4.44 -8.20
CA ASP A 9 15.72 5.62 -7.56
C ASP A 9 16.15 5.37 -6.11
N GLU A 10 15.36 4.62 -5.33
CA GLU A 10 15.65 4.31 -3.93
C GLU A 10 16.22 2.89 -3.83
N LYS A 11 17.23 2.67 -2.98
CA LYS A 11 17.86 1.35 -2.79
C LYS A 11 17.58 0.74 -1.41
N GLU A 12 17.32 1.56 -0.40
CA GLU A 12 17.03 1.12 0.96
C GLU A 12 15.62 0.52 1.04
N THR A 13 15.50 -0.67 1.64
CA THR A 13 14.24 -1.42 1.66
C THR A 13 13.14 -0.66 2.38
N PHE A 14 13.42 -0.07 3.55
CA PHE A 14 12.41 0.63 4.33
C PHE A 14 11.93 1.90 3.62
N ASN A 15 12.84 2.68 3.02
CA ASN A 15 12.44 3.85 2.24
C ASN A 15 11.59 3.49 1.01
N ARG A 16 11.89 2.38 0.32
CA ARG A 16 11.02 1.89 -0.77
C ARG A 16 9.61 1.60 -0.29
N LEU A 17 9.49 0.85 0.80
CA LEU A 17 8.19 0.53 1.39
C LEU A 17 7.44 1.80 1.77
N ARG A 18 8.10 2.73 2.48
CA ARG A 18 7.54 4.03 2.83
C ARG A 18 7.00 4.78 1.61
N LEU A 19 7.79 4.88 0.55
CA LEU A 19 7.44 5.58 -0.68
C LEU A 19 6.29 4.89 -1.43
N ILE A 20 6.24 3.56 -1.45
CA ILE A 20 5.14 2.80 -2.06
C ILE A 20 3.83 3.06 -1.30
N LEU A 21 3.84 3.00 0.03
CA LEU A 21 2.63 3.27 0.82
C LEU A 21 2.18 4.72 0.66
N LEU A 22 3.11 5.69 0.71
CA LEU A 22 2.80 7.09 0.49
C LEU A 22 2.25 7.35 -0.92
N LEU A 23 2.75 6.65 -1.94
CA LEU A 23 2.22 6.70 -3.30
C LEU A 23 0.77 6.24 -3.36
N ILE A 24 0.43 5.13 -2.70
CA ILE A 24 -0.95 4.59 -2.67
C ILE A 24 -1.88 5.58 -1.95
N LEU A 25 -1.50 5.99 -0.74
CA LEU A 25 -2.31 6.90 0.08
C LEU A 25 -2.48 8.27 -0.59
N GLY A 26 -1.39 8.83 -1.13
CA GLY A 26 -1.42 10.11 -1.81
C GLY A 26 -2.11 10.06 -3.17
N PHE A 27 -2.14 8.92 -3.85
CA PHE A 27 -2.98 8.73 -5.04
C PHE A 27 -4.45 8.79 -4.67
N ALA A 28 -4.86 8.07 -3.63
CA ALA A 28 -6.25 8.03 -3.20
C ALA A 28 -6.75 9.38 -2.69
N GLU A 29 -5.94 10.08 -1.90
CA GLU A 29 -6.29 11.42 -1.42
C GLU A 29 -6.55 12.40 -2.57
N ARG A 30 -5.71 12.35 -3.62
CA ARG A 30 -5.85 13.17 -4.82
C ARG A 30 -6.98 12.73 -5.75
N ASN A 31 -7.49 11.51 -5.60
CA ASN A 31 -8.53 10.94 -6.45
C ASN A 31 -9.66 10.33 -5.60
N PRO A 32 -10.51 11.14 -4.95
CA PRO A 32 -11.58 10.67 -4.07
C PRO A 32 -12.56 9.71 -4.75
N GLY A 33 -12.96 10.04 -5.99
CA GLY A 33 -13.87 9.20 -6.79
C GLY A 33 -13.27 7.83 -7.12
N LEU A 34 -12.00 7.78 -7.56
CA LEU A 34 -11.31 6.51 -7.80
C LEU A 34 -11.12 5.71 -6.51
N THR A 35 -10.97 6.38 -5.37
CA THR A 35 -10.88 5.70 -4.07
C THR A 35 -12.17 4.99 -3.68
N ARG A 36 -13.35 5.55 -4.01
CA ARG A 36 -14.63 4.84 -3.84
C ARG A 36 -14.72 3.58 -4.72
N ILE A 37 -14.11 3.59 -5.90
CA ILE A 37 -14.00 2.40 -6.76
C ILE A 37 -13.02 1.39 -6.17
N MET A 38 -11.84 1.84 -5.75
CA MET A 38 -10.80 0.98 -5.15
C MET A 38 -11.29 0.29 -3.86
N THR A 39 -12.14 0.95 -3.08
CA THR A 39 -12.74 0.37 -1.87
C THR A 39 -14.00 -0.45 -2.14
N GLY A 40 -14.41 -0.62 -3.40
CA GLY A 40 -15.58 -1.42 -3.79
C GLY A 40 -16.94 -0.75 -3.56
N HIS A 41 -17.03 0.37 -2.83
CA HIS A 41 -18.29 1.07 -2.56
C HIS A 41 -19.02 1.50 -3.84
N ALA A 42 -18.28 1.95 -4.86
CA ALA A 42 -18.86 2.36 -6.14
C ALA A 42 -19.19 1.19 -7.08
N LEU A 43 -18.81 -0.05 -6.72
CA LEU A 43 -18.97 -1.23 -7.57
C LEU A 43 -20.14 -2.14 -7.15
N MET A 44 -20.85 -1.82 -6.06
CA MET A 44 -21.96 -2.64 -5.55
C MET A 44 -23.11 -2.85 -6.55
N PHE A 45 -23.26 -1.96 -7.53
CA PHE A 45 -24.29 -2.04 -8.57
C PHE A 45 -23.73 -2.29 -9.98
N GLU A 46 -22.44 -2.63 -10.06
CA GLU A 46 -21.70 -2.81 -11.32
C GLU A 46 -21.39 -4.29 -11.59
N GLN A 47 -20.88 -4.59 -12.79
CA GLN A 47 -20.51 -5.97 -13.16
C GLN A 47 -19.34 -6.51 -12.31
N ASP A 48 -19.45 -7.76 -11.86
CA ASP A 48 -18.41 -8.47 -11.06
C ASP A 48 -17.00 -8.41 -11.66
N ARG A 49 -16.88 -8.32 -12.99
CA ARG A 49 -15.58 -8.19 -13.67
C ARG A 49 -14.79 -6.95 -13.22
N LEU A 50 -15.47 -5.87 -12.84
CA LEU A 50 -14.82 -4.63 -12.40
C LEU A 50 -14.23 -4.81 -11.02
N GLN A 51 -14.94 -5.50 -10.12
CA GLN A 51 -14.39 -5.89 -8.81
C GLN A 51 -13.18 -6.80 -8.97
N GLY A 52 -13.21 -7.76 -9.90
CA GLY A 52 -12.06 -8.60 -10.24
C GLY A 52 -10.83 -7.81 -10.68
N ARG A 53 -10.99 -6.70 -11.41
CA ARG A 53 -9.87 -5.83 -11.80
C ARG A 53 -9.25 -5.09 -10.60
N ILE A 54 -10.07 -4.68 -9.64
CA ILE A 54 -9.59 -4.03 -8.40
C ILE A 54 -8.82 -5.05 -7.54
N ASN A 55 -9.32 -6.28 -7.42
CA ASN A 55 -8.61 -7.34 -6.72
C ASN A 55 -7.23 -7.61 -7.36
N GLN A 56 -7.18 -7.76 -8.69
CA GLN A 56 -5.91 -7.92 -9.42
C GLN A 56 -4.95 -6.75 -9.23
N LEU A 57 -5.46 -5.51 -9.10
CA LEU A 57 -4.63 -4.36 -8.79
C LEU A 57 -3.95 -4.51 -7.41
N PHE A 58 -4.73 -4.87 -6.38
CA PHE A 58 -4.21 -5.06 -5.03
C PHE A 58 -3.25 -6.26 -4.93
N GLU A 59 -3.56 -7.38 -5.58
CA GLU A 59 -2.65 -8.53 -5.68
C GLU A 59 -1.29 -8.14 -6.28
N ARG A 60 -1.30 -7.30 -7.35
CA ARG A 60 -0.06 -6.81 -7.97
C ARG A 60 0.70 -5.87 -7.05
N ILE A 61 0.03 -5.01 -6.29
CA ILE A 61 0.67 -4.12 -5.30
C ILE A 61 1.30 -4.97 -4.19
N GLU A 62 0.58 -5.94 -3.66
CA GLU A 62 1.07 -6.83 -2.61
C GLU A 62 2.29 -7.63 -3.07
N ALA A 63 2.24 -8.15 -4.30
CA ALA A 63 3.37 -8.85 -4.90
C ALA A 63 4.61 -7.95 -5.00
N GLN A 64 4.45 -6.67 -5.30
CA GLN A 64 5.55 -5.70 -5.32
C GLN A 64 6.11 -5.43 -3.91
N LEU A 65 5.24 -5.26 -2.90
CA LEU A 65 5.68 -5.10 -1.50
C LEU A 65 6.48 -6.32 -1.03
N ARG A 66 5.95 -7.52 -1.29
CA ARG A 66 6.61 -8.80 -0.98
C ARG A 66 7.96 -8.95 -1.69
N GLN A 67 8.06 -8.52 -2.94
CA GLN A 67 9.33 -8.51 -3.67
C GLN A 67 10.34 -7.59 -2.99
N VAL A 68 9.95 -6.36 -2.64
CA VAL A 68 10.83 -5.41 -1.94
C VAL A 68 11.35 -5.99 -0.63
N LEU A 69 10.46 -6.61 0.16
CA LEU A 69 10.84 -7.26 1.41
C LEU A 69 11.87 -8.38 1.19
N LYS A 70 11.65 -9.25 0.20
CA LYS A 70 12.58 -10.35 -0.13
C LYS A 70 13.95 -9.85 -0.60
N GLU A 71 13.99 -8.73 -1.30
CA GLU A 71 15.24 -8.13 -1.78
C GLU A 71 16.13 -7.60 -0.64
N ARG A 72 15.60 -7.36 0.56
CA ARG A 72 16.38 -6.90 1.73
C ARG A 72 17.54 -7.82 2.05
N LYS A 73 17.31 -9.15 2.04
CA LYS A 73 18.35 -10.14 2.32
C LYS A 73 19.51 -10.05 1.32
N LEU A 74 19.20 -9.82 0.04
CA LEU A 74 20.20 -9.72 -1.03
C LEU A 74 20.97 -8.39 -0.99
N ARG A 75 20.30 -7.29 -0.63
CA ARG A 75 20.86 -5.93 -0.68
C ARG A 75 21.57 -5.51 0.61
N GLU A 76 20.99 -5.88 1.74
CA GLU A 76 21.41 -5.43 3.08
C GLU A 76 22.01 -6.57 3.91
N GLY A 77 22.02 -7.81 3.39
CA GLY A 77 22.49 -9.00 4.11
C GLY A 77 21.60 -9.41 5.28
N LYS A 78 20.44 -8.75 5.47
CA LYS A 78 19.53 -8.94 6.59
C LYS A 78 18.16 -9.37 6.09
N GLY A 79 17.67 -10.50 6.59
CA GLY A 79 16.28 -10.92 6.39
C GLY A 79 15.36 -10.34 7.46
N PHE A 80 14.07 -10.62 7.32
CA PHE A 80 13.10 -10.42 8.39
C PHE A 80 12.97 -11.70 9.21
N ILE A 81 12.52 -11.58 10.47
CA ILE A 81 12.19 -12.74 11.30
C ILE A 81 10.82 -13.31 10.89
N VAL A 82 9.92 -12.41 10.50
CA VAL A 82 8.55 -12.70 10.06
C VAL A 82 8.51 -12.95 8.56
N ASP A 83 7.63 -13.86 8.12
CA ASP A 83 7.41 -14.16 6.70
C ASP A 83 7.05 -12.90 5.89
N GLU A 84 7.70 -12.70 4.73
CA GLU A 84 7.52 -11.49 3.93
C GLU A 84 6.11 -11.39 3.33
N THR A 85 5.38 -12.49 3.17
CA THR A 85 3.98 -12.50 2.74
C THR A 85 3.08 -11.90 3.80
N LEU A 86 3.30 -12.28 5.06
CA LEU A 86 2.56 -11.72 6.20
C LEU A 86 2.87 -10.23 6.39
N LEU A 87 4.14 -9.84 6.26
CA LEU A 87 4.53 -8.43 6.33
C LEU A 87 3.90 -7.61 5.19
N ALA A 88 3.92 -8.13 3.95
CA ALA A 88 3.34 -7.44 2.80
C ALA A 88 1.82 -7.25 2.94
N SER A 89 1.10 -8.30 3.37
CA SER A 89 -0.36 -8.22 3.56
C SER A 89 -0.73 -7.26 4.71
N GLN A 90 0.07 -7.22 5.78
CA GLN A 90 -0.12 -6.27 6.89
C GLN A 90 0.06 -4.81 6.44
N LEU A 91 1.09 -4.52 5.63
CA LEU A 91 1.28 -3.18 5.07
C LEU A 91 0.15 -2.78 4.12
N LEU A 92 -0.35 -3.74 3.33
CA LEU A 92 -1.47 -3.49 2.44
C LEU A 92 -2.79 -3.26 3.21
N ALA A 93 -3.04 -4.05 4.26
CA ALA A 93 -4.20 -3.90 5.13
C ALA A 93 -4.24 -2.51 5.79
N PHE A 94 -3.09 -1.97 6.18
CA PHE A 94 -3.00 -0.58 6.65
C PHE A 94 -3.46 0.41 5.57
N CYS A 95 -2.97 0.28 4.33
CA CYS A 95 -3.41 1.14 3.24
C CYS A 95 -4.92 1.04 3.00
N GLU A 96 -5.47 -0.17 2.89
CA GLU A 96 -6.90 -0.40 2.68
C GLU A 96 -7.74 0.18 3.82
N GLY A 97 -7.31 0.04 5.07
CA GLY A 97 -7.97 0.64 6.23
C GLY A 97 -8.01 2.18 6.15
N MET A 98 -6.91 2.81 5.72
CA MET A 98 -6.87 4.27 5.53
C MET A 98 -7.77 4.73 4.38
N LEU A 99 -7.80 4.00 3.26
CA LEU A 99 -8.67 4.26 2.12
C LEU A 99 -10.15 4.14 2.51
N SER A 100 -10.51 3.07 3.23
CA SER A 100 -11.86 2.82 3.72
C SER A 100 -12.31 3.91 4.69
N ARG A 101 -11.45 4.29 5.66
CA ARG A 101 -11.73 5.40 6.59
C ARG A 101 -11.94 6.72 5.85
N TYR A 102 -11.13 7.00 4.83
CA TYR A 102 -11.26 8.21 4.01
C TYR A 102 -12.62 8.27 3.33
N VAL A 103 -13.03 7.18 2.64
CA VAL A 103 -14.32 7.07 1.97
C VAL A 103 -15.49 7.19 2.95
N ARG A 104 -15.48 6.42 4.05
CA ARG A 104 -16.55 6.43 5.07
C ARG A 104 -16.70 7.79 5.76
N SER A 105 -15.65 8.60 5.78
CA SER A 105 -15.66 9.95 6.35
C SER A 105 -16.10 11.04 5.37
N GLU A 106 -16.61 10.66 4.19
CA GLU A 106 -16.90 11.58 3.08
C GLU A 106 -15.69 12.47 2.76
N PHE A 107 -14.52 11.82 2.68
CA PHE A 107 -13.24 12.44 2.34
C PHE A 107 -12.71 13.47 3.36
N ARG A 108 -13.23 13.46 4.59
CA ARG A 108 -12.73 14.34 5.67
C ARG A 108 -11.39 13.88 6.22
N TYR A 109 -11.20 12.57 6.43
CA TYR A 109 -9.97 12.01 7.01
C TYR A 109 -8.97 11.61 5.94
N ARG A 110 -8.07 12.53 5.61
CA ARG A 110 -7.06 12.38 4.56
C ARG A 110 -6.14 11.17 4.81
N PRO A 111 -5.95 10.25 3.84
CA PRO A 111 -5.11 9.07 4.01
C PRO A 111 -3.65 9.37 4.36
N THR A 112 -3.10 10.49 3.88
CA THR A 112 -1.71 10.88 4.15
C THR A 112 -1.53 11.68 5.44
N GLN A 113 -2.63 12.00 6.14
CA GLN A 113 -2.59 12.76 7.37
C GLN A 113 -1.75 12.02 8.43
N GLU A 114 -0.75 12.73 8.98
CA GLU A 114 0.19 12.23 9.99
C GLU A 114 1.00 11.01 9.53
N PHE A 115 1.18 10.80 8.22
CA PHE A 115 1.91 9.64 7.72
C PHE A 115 3.33 9.53 8.30
N ASP A 116 4.03 10.66 8.50
CA ASP A 116 5.37 10.66 9.09
C ASP A 116 5.40 10.16 10.54
N ALA A 117 4.31 10.32 11.29
CA ALA A 117 4.16 9.75 12.64
C ALA A 117 3.68 8.29 12.59
N ARG A 118 2.89 7.92 11.58
CA ARG A 118 2.37 6.54 11.40
C ARG A 118 3.44 5.58 10.87
N TRP A 119 4.32 6.04 10.00
CA TRP A 119 5.33 5.19 9.38
C TRP A 119 6.26 4.50 10.40
N PRO A 120 6.83 5.19 11.42
CA PRO A 120 7.62 4.52 12.45
C PRO A 120 6.87 3.40 13.18
N LEU A 121 5.57 3.56 13.42
CA LEU A 121 4.73 2.55 14.08
C LEU A 121 4.55 1.29 13.22
N LEU A 122 4.47 1.46 11.89
CA LEU A 122 4.42 0.34 10.95
C LEU A 122 5.80 -0.30 10.76
N ALA A 123 6.83 0.52 10.60
CA ALA A 123 8.21 0.04 10.44
C ALA A 123 8.68 -0.76 11.65
N ALA A 124 8.20 -0.44 12.86
CA ALA A 124 8.48 -1.22 14.06
C ALA A 124 7.96 -2.67 13.99
N GLN A 125 7.00 -2.98 13.11
CA GLN A 125 6.52 -4.35 12.87
C GLN A 125 7.44 -5.15 11.93
N LEU A 126 8.33 -4.47 11.20
CA LEU A 126 9.20 -5.04 10.17
C LEU A 126 10.58 -5.44 10.75
N GLN A 127 10.59 -6.20 11.86
CA GLN A 127 11.82 -6.65 12.53
C GLN A 127 12.42 -7.90 11.88
#